data_AF-A0A2S4PI13-F1
#
_entry.id   AF-A0A2S4PI13-F1
#
_cell.length_a   1.000
_cell.length_b   1.000
_cell.length_c   1.000
_cell.angle_alpha   90.00
_cell.angle_beta   90.00
_cell.angle_gamma   90.00
#
_symmetry.space_group_name_H-M   'P 1'
#
loop_
_entity.id
_entity.type
_entity.pdbx_description
1 polymer ?
#
loop_
_entity_poly.entity_id
_entity_poly.type
_entity_poly.pdbx_seq_one_letter_code
_entity_poly.pdbx_strand_id
1 'polypeptide(L)'
;MDGAPEQPRLLAWQQRNDVSGFGHDEDDEVRQMFALWIKNQIWKWGVDGLRIDAALNVPTDFLPDFMDSADVFATSEVSAPDETLVCKWQDTIGSVLNYPLLWPLVYGFEGPDGSMQKLADMIQSQRNVCKDPTTLVTFSE
;
A
#
# COMPACT_ATOMS: atom_id res chain seq x y z
N MET A 1 25.49 3.38 26.60
CA MET A 1 25.21 4.51 25.68
C MET A 1 24.06 4.02 24.84
N ASP A 2 22.83 4.20 25.32
CA ASP A 2 21.64 3.79 24.56
C ASP A 2 21.43 4.82 23.47
N GLY A 3 21.76 4.44 22.23
CA GLY A 3 21.43 5.20 21.05
C GLY A 3 19.91 5.26 20.91
N ALA A 4 19.37 6.46 20.72
CA ALA A 4 17.96 6.61 20.37
C ALA A 4 17.64 5.74 19.14
N PRO A 5 16.48 5.07 19.10
CA PRO A 5 16.09 4.28 17.93
C PRO A 5 16.05 5.19 16.69
N GLU A 6 16.67 4.73 15.61
CA GLU A 6 16.63 5.40 14.31
C GLU A 6 15.17 5.51 13.87
N GLN A 7 14.75 6.69 13.38
CA GLN A 7 13.37 6.89 12.95
C GLN A 7 13.12 6.12 11.65
N PRO A 8 11.99 5.41 11.52
CA PRO A 8 11.68 4.66 10.31
C PRO A 8 11.54 5.59 9.10
N ARG A 9 12.25 5.28 8.01
CA ARG A 9 12.25 6.04 6.76
C ARG A 9 11.29 5.40 5.76
N LEU A 10 10.28 6.17 5.34
CA LEU A 10 9.27 5.74 4.35
C LEU A 10 9.57 6.34 2.97
N LEU A 11 9.58 5.51 1.91
CA LEU A 11 9.67 5.96 0.52
C LEU A 11 8.30 5.84 -0.17
N ALA A 12 7.81 6.92 -0.77
CA ALA A 12 6.65 6.89 -1.67
C ALA A 12 7.11 6.65 -3.12
N TRP A 13 6.59 5.61 -3.77
CA TRP A 13 6.83 5.31 -5.18
C TRP A 13 5.59 5.63 -5.99
N GLN A 14 5.74 6.30 -7.13
CA GLN A 14 4.66 6.56 -8.10
C GLN A 14 5.12 6.25 -9.52
N GLN A 15 4.31 5.50 -10.25
CA GLN A 15 4.44 5.37 -11.69
C GLN A 15 3.86 6.62 -12.35
N ARG A 16 4.70 7.51 -12.89
CA ARG A 16 4.23 8.66 -13.67
C ARG A 16 3.99 8.24 -15.12
N ASN A 17 2.80 8.55 -15.63
CA ASN A 17 2.46 8.45 -17.06
C ASN A 17 3.20 9.47 -17.95
N ASP A 18 4.16 10.26 -17.41
CA ASP A 18 4.99 11.17 -18.22
C ASP A 18 6.18 10.47 -18.90
N VAL A 19 6.41 9.18 -18.58
CA VAL A 19 7.26 8.29 -19.36
C VAL A 19 6.40 7.54 -20.38
N SER A 20 5.83 8.28 -21.34
CA SER A 20 5.13 7.73 -22.52
C SER A 20 6.05 6.92 -23.48
N GLY A 21 7.24 6.53 -23.01
CA GLY A 21 8.19 5.64 -23.69
C GLY A 21 8.38 4.28 -23.03
N PHE A 22 7.81 4.02 -21.84
CA PHE A 22 7.88 2.71 -21.18
C PHE A 22 6.47 2.13 -20.99
N GLY A 23 5.80 1.85 -22.10
CA GLY A 23 4.52 1.13 -22.10
C GLY A 23 4.67 -0.38 -21.92
N HIS A 24 5.58 -0.85 -21.07
CA HIS A 24 5.84 -2.28 -20.89
C HIS A 24 6.31 -2.62 -19.46
N ASP A 25 5.44 -2.55 -18.46
CA ASP A 25 5.71 -3.17 -17.14
C ASP A 25 5.86 -4.71 -17.23
N GLU A 26 5.53 -5.26 -18.39
CA GLU A 26 5.73 -6.67 -18.76
C GLU A 26 7.10 -6.93 -19.41
N ASP A 27 7.90 -5.91 -19.70
CA ASP A 27 9.26 -6.11 -20.20
C ASP A 27 10.20 -6.46 -19.05
N ASP A 28 10.91 -7.59 -19.18
CA ASP A 28 11.89 -8.07 -18.20
C ASP A 28 12.96 -7.00 -17.91
N GLU A 29 13.31 -6.15 -18.88
CA GLU A 29 14.25 -5.05 -18.69
C GLU A 29 13.71 -4.00 -17.69
N VAL A 30 12.43 -3.64 -17.81
CA VAL A 30 11.78 -2.67 -16.93
C VAL A 30 11.67 -3.22 -15.51
N ARG A 31 11.29 -4.49 -15.37
CA ARG A 31 11.24 -5.19 -14.08
C ARG A 31 12.60 -5.20 -13.38
N GLN A 32 13.66 -5.58 -14.09
CA GLN A 32 15.02 -5.61 -13.55
C GLN A 32 15.52 -4.22 -13.17
N MET A 33 15.22 -3.21 -13.98
CA MET A 33 15.58 -1.82 -13.68
C MET A 33 14.91 -1.35 -12.39
N PHE A 34 13.62 -1.61 -12.19
CA PHE A 34 12.91 -1.21 -10.97
C PHE A 34 13.36 -1.99 -9.73
N ALA A 35 13.57 -3.30 -9.86
CA ALA A 35 14.13 -4.16 -8.81
C ALA A 35 15.52 -3.66 -8.34
N LEU A 36 16.40 -3.32 -9.28
CA LEU A 36 17.71 -2.76 -8.95
C LEU A 36 17.59 -1.36 -8.34
N TRP A 37 16.70 -0.52 -8.88
CA TRP A 37 16.48 0.82 -8.38
C TRP A 37 16.01 0.82 -6.92
N ILE A 38 15.02 -0.01 -6.57
CA ILE A 38 14.46 -0.04 -5.21
C ILE A 38 15.48 -0.55 -4.20
N LYS A 39 16.18 -1.65 -4.54
CA LYS A 39 17.28 -2.19 -3.73
C LYS A 39 18.34 -1.14 -3.44
N ASN A 40 18.70 -0.34 -4.45
CA ASN A 40 19.65 0.76 -4.27
C ASN A 40 19.11 1.90 -3.41
N GLN A 41 17.81 2.24 -3.50
CA GLN A 41 17.23 3.26 -2.62
C GLN A 41 17.26 2.83 -1.16
N ILE A 42 16.88 1.58 -0.88
CA ILE A 42 16.90 1.02 0.49
C ILE A 42 18.31 0.99 1.03
N TRP A 43 19.27 0.44 0.29
CA TRP A 43 20.66 0.40 0.75
C TRP A 43 21.26 1.80 0.97
N LYS A 44 20.99 2.73 0.06
CA LYS A 44 21.59 4.08 0.10
C LYS A 44 21.01 4.93 1.23
N TRP A 45 19.72 4.83 1.46
CA TRP A 45 19.01 5.72 2.38
C TRP A 45 18.55 5.04 3.65
N GLY A 46 18.77 3.73 3.82
CA GLY A 46 18.31 2.94 4.96
C GLY A 46 16.78 3.00 5.13
N VAL A 47 16.05 2.86 4.01
CA VAL A 47 14.58 2.88 4.00
C VAL A 47 14.06 1.66 4.76
N ASP A 48 13.10 1.86 5.66
CA ASP A 48 12.53 0.81 6.51
C ASP A 48 11.15 0.34 6.01
N GLY A 49 10.53 1.13 5.12
CA GLY A 49 9.32 0.71 4.44
C GLY A 49 8.95 1.54 3.22
N LEU A 50 8.01 1.01 2.44
CA LEU A 50 7.54 1.59 1.18
C LEU A 50 6.04 1.91 1.23
N ARG A 51 5.66 3.01 0.57
CA ARG A 51 4.29 3.31 0.15
C ARG A 51 4.23 3.26 -1.37
N ILE A 52 3.52 2.27 -1.91
CA ILE A 52 3.38 2.04 -3.35
C ILE A 52 2.11 2.75 -3.84
N ASP A 53 2.26 3.79 -4.65
CA ASP A 53 1.15 4.49 -5.33
C ASP A 53 0.53 3.59 -6.40
N ALA A 54 -0.76 3.83 -6.69
CA ALA A 54 -1.40 3.33 -7.90
C ALA A 54 -1.25 1.81 -8.19
N ALA A 55 -1.19 0.97 -7.15
CA ALA A 55 -0.92 -0.47 -7.31
C ALA A 55 -1.95 -1.20 -8.18
N LEU A 56 -3.19 -0.72 -8.23
CA LEU A 56 -4.23 -1.22 -9.14
C LEU A 56 -3.89 -1.09 -10.63
N ASN A 57 -2.97 -0.21 -11.00
CA ASN A 57 -2.61 0.05 -12.39
C ASN A 57 -1.40 -0.78 -12.86
N VAL A 58 -0.81 -1.58 -11.97
CA VAL A 58 0.34 -2.43 -12.28
C VAL A 58 -0.12 -3.89 -12.41
N PRO A 59 0.42 -4.66 -13.36
CA PRO A 59 0.20 -6.11 -13.41
C PRO A 59 0.53 -6.77 -12.06
N THR A 60 -0.35 -7.65 -11.59
CA THR A 60 -0.23 -8.27 -10.24
C THR A 60 1.04 -9.09 -10.05
N ASP A 61 1.68 -9.52 -11.15
CA ASP A 61 2.89 -10.32 -11.19
C ASP A 61 4.19 -9.49 -11.26
N PHE A 62 4.11 -8.17 -11.47
CA PHE A 62 5.27 -7.27 -11.40
C PHE A 62 5.74 -7.07 -9.96
N LEU A 63 4.78 -6.94 -9.04
CA LEU A 63 5.04 -6.50 -7.67
C LEU A 63 5.80 -7.51 -6.80
N PRO A 64 5.63 -8.85 -6.92
CA PRO A 64 6.42 -9.80 -6.15
C PRO A 64 7.93 -9.61 -6.28
N ASP A 65 8.48 -9.51 -7.49
CA ASP A 65 9.93 -9.33 -7.70
C ASP A 65 10.44 -7.99 -7.16
N PHE A 66 9.62 -6.94 -7.29
CA PHE A 66 9.90 -5.62 -6.74
C PHE A 66 9.92 -5.65 -5.20
N MET A 67 8.95 -6.34 -4.60
CA MET A 67 8.82 -6.51 -3.16
C MET A 67 9.97 -7.34 -2.58
N ASP A 68 10.36 -8.42 -3.25
CA ASP A 68 11.50 -9.26 -2.86
C ASP A 68 12.82 -8.49 -2.96
N SER A 69 12.96 -7.62 -3.96
CA SER A 69 14.13 -6.75 -4.09
C SER A 69 14.17 -5.64 -3.05
N ALA A 70 13.01 -5.24 -2.54
CA ALA A 70 12.87 -4.24 -1.50
C ALA A 70 13.19 -4.82 -0.10
N ASP A 71 12.70 -6.02 0.21
CA ASP A 71 12.95 -6.72 1.49
C ASP A 71 12.68 -5.85 2.74
N VAL A 72 11.62 -5.03 2.67
CA VAL A 72 11.15 -4.15 3.74
C VAL A 72 9.63 -4.14 3.78
N PHE A 73 9.04 -3.64 4.87
CA PHE A 73 7.59 -3.47 4.95
C PHE A 73 7.08 -2.60 3.79
N ALA A 74 5.99 -2.99 3.13
CA ALA A 74 5.33 -2.11 2.16
C ALA A 74 3.83 -2.08 2.35
N THR A 75 3.27 -0.91 2.08
CA THR A 75 1.83 -0.69 1.97
C THR A 75 1.51 -0.14 0.59
N SER A 76 0.40 -0.56 0.00
CA SER A 76 -0.01 -0.07 -1.32
C SER A 76 -1.32 0.69 -1.34
N GLU A 77 -1.42 1.61 -2.29
CA GLU A 77 -2.62 2.31 -2.63
C GLU A 77 -3.46 1.47 -3.61
N VAL A 78 -4.44 0.76 -3.06
CA VAL A 78 -5.52 0.12 -3.81
C VAL A 78 -6.75 1.00 -3.64
N SER A 79 -6.85 2.04 -4.47
CA SER A 79 -7.90 3.08 -4.38
C SER A 79 -9.26 2.55 -4.87
N ALA A 80 -9.86 1.68 -4.07
CA ALA A 80 -11.16 1.06 -4.33
C ALA A 80 -12.00 0.98 -3.04
N PRO A 81 -13.32 1.11 -3.13
CA PRO A 81 -14.20 1.02 -1.96
C PRO A 81 -14.51 -0.43 -1.53
N ASP A 82 -14.20 -1.42 -2.36
CA ASP A 82 -14.48 -2.85 -2.12
C ASP A 82 -13.40 -3.49 -1.24
N GLU A 83 -13.77 -3.91 -0.03
CA GLU A 83 -12.88 -4.53 0.93
C GLU A 83 -12.34 -5.89 0.49
N THR A 84 -13.09 -6.64 -0.32
CA THR A 84 -12.67 -7.94 -0.84
C THR A 84 -11.57 -7.74 -1.88
N LEU A 85 -11.75 -6.78 -2.79
CA LEU A 85 -10.73 -6.42 -3.75
C LEU A 85 -9.48 -5.91 -3.03
N VAL A 86 -9.63 -4.93 -2.13
CA VAL A 86 -8.51 -4.31 -1.42
C VAL A 86 -7.73 -5.32 -0.60
N CYS A 87 -8.41 -6.17 0.18
CA CYS A 87 -7.71 -7.10 1.04
C CYS A 87 -7.05 -8.28 0.32
N LYS A 88 -7.48 -8.60 -0.91
CA LYS A 88 -6.76 -9.57 -1.76
C LYS A 88 -5.31 -9.15 -2.04
N TRP A 89 -5.03 -7.85 -2.09
CA TRP A 89 -3.68 -7.33 -2.33
C TRP A 89 -2.72 -7.53 -1.15
N GLN A 90 -3.21 -7.90 0.04
CA GLN A 90 -2.36 -8.32 1.16
C GLN A 90 -1.55 -9.58 0.84
N ASP A 91 -2.01 -10.44 -0.07
CA ASP A 91 -1.26 -11.62 -0.48
C ASP A 91 -0.04 -11.29 -1.35
N THR A 92 -0.06 -10.14 -2.04
CA THR A 92 1.05 -9.71 -2.91
C THR A 92 2.01 -8.77 -2.19
N ILE A 93 1.50 -7.81 -1.40
CA ILE A 93 2.30 -6.68 -0.87
C ILE A 93 2.40 -6.73 0.67
N GLY A 94 1.52 -7.46 1.34
CA GLY A 94 1.45 -7.55 2.80
C GLY A 94 0.51 -6.53 3.44
N SER A 95 0.70 -5.23 3.17
CA SER A 95 -0.17 -4.14 3.68
C SER A 95 -0.82 -3.34 2.55
N VAL A 96 -1.99 -2.78 2.83
CA VAL A 96 -2.74 -1.91 1.91
C VAL A 96 -3.36 -0.74 2.66
N LEU A 97 -3.52 0.39 1.96
CA LEU A 97 -4.26 1.54 2.46
C LEU A 97 -5.75 1.19 2.61
N ASN A 98 -6.32 1.55 3.76
CA ASN A 98 -7.68 1.17 4.12
C ASN A 98 -8.75 2.08 3.47
N TYR A 99 -8.78 2.14 2.14
CA TYR A 99 -9.81 2.86 1.39
C TYR A 99 -11.25 2.44 1.69
N PRO A 100 -11.57 1.15 1.91
CA PRO A 100 -12.95 0.76 2.25
C PRO A 100 -13.43 1.38 3.57
N LEU A 101 -12.52 1.69 4.51
CA LEU A 101 -12.86 2.33 5.78
C LEU A 101 -12.95 3.86 5.69
N LEU A 102 -12.33 4.49 4.68
CA LEU A 102 -12.22 5.95 4.56
C LEU A 102 -13.59 6.65 4.69
N TRP A 103 -14.56 6.28 3.85
CA TRP A 103 -15.86 6.95 3.84
C TRP A 103 -16.74 6.61 5.06
N PRO A 104 -16.84 5.33 5.51
CA PRO A 104 -17.50 5.02 6.78
C PRO A 104 -16.91 5.77 7.97
N LEU A 105 -15.59 5.97 8.00
CA LEU A 105 -14.90 6.72 9.04
C LEU A 105 -15.26 8.21 8.97
N VAL A 106 -15.09 8.84 7.81
CA VAL A 106 -15.40 10.27 7.61
C VAL A 106 -16.88 10.54 7.94
N TYR A 107 -17.81 9.79 7.36
CA TYR A 107 -19.25 10.01 7.58
C TYR A 107 -19.74 9.63 8.97
N GLY A 108 -19.01 8.77 9.69
CA GLY A 108 -19.29 8.46 11.09
C GLY A 108 -19.05 9.66 12.00
N PHE A 109 -18.09 10.52 11.66
CA PHE A 109 -17.64 11.64 12.49
C PHE A 109 -17.86 13.04 11.90
N GLU A 110 -18.38 13.16 10.68
CA GLU A 110 -18.60 14.45 10.00
C GLU A 110 -19.66 15.33 10.70
N GLY A 111 -20.58 14.73 11.47
CA GLY A 111 -21.61 15.47 12.19
C GLY A 111 -22.31 14.65 13.28
N PRO A 112 -23.21 15.27 14.07
CA PRO A 112 -23.90 14.60 15.18
C PRO A 112 -24.82 13.47 14.74
N ASP A 113 -25.26 13.47 13.49
CA ASP A 113 -26.12 12.44 12.89
C ASP A 113 -25.32 11.39 12.07
N GLY A 114 -23.99 11.37 12.21
CA GLY A 114 -23.11 10.41 11.57
C GLY A 114 -23.41 8.97 11.96
N SER A 115 -23.31 8.04 11.01
CA SER A 115 -23.66 6.63 11.25
C SER A 115 -22.47 5.82 11.76
N MET A 116 -22.34 5.72 13.08
CA MET A 116 -21.36 4.83 13.72
C MET A 116 -21.60 3.35 13.39
N GLN A 117 -22.83 2.98 13.03
CA GLN A 117 -23.16 1.61 12.62
C GLN A 117 -22.44 1.23 11.31
N LYS A 118 -22.44 2.12 10.30
CA LYS A 118 -21.73 1.86 9.04
C LYS A 118 -20.22 1.66 9.25
N LEU A 119 -19.62 2.41 10.17
CA LEU A 119 -18.23 2.24 10.56
C LEU A 119 -18.00 0.87 11.22
N ALA A 120 -18.85 0.50 12.18
CA ALA A 120 -18.76 -0.80 12.87
C ALA A 120 -18.94 -1.98 11.90
N ASP A 121 -19.89 -1.88 10.97
CA ASP A 121 -20.16 -2.91 9.96
C ASP A 121 -18.96 -3.09 9.01
N MET A 122 -18.33 -2.01 8.56
CA MET A 122 -17.13 -2.09 7.71
C MET A 122 -15.95 -2.71 8.47
N ILE A 123 -15.70 -2.30 9.72
CA ILE A 123 -14.66 -2.92 10.56
C ILE A 123 -14.93 -4.42 10.73
N GLN A 124 -16.18 -4.82 10.92
CA GLN A 124 -16.55 -6.23 11.03
C GLN A 124 -16.36 -6.99 9.71
N SER A 125 -16.70 -6.38 8.57
CA SER A 125 -16.46 -6.97 7.24
C SER A 125 -14.96 -7.21 7.01
N GLN A 126 -14.13 -6.22 7.29
CA GLN A 126 -12.68 -6.31 7.15
C GLN A 126 -12.05 -7.39 8.04
N ARG A 127 -12.53 -7.56 9.27
CA ARG A 127 -12.08 -8.66 10.14
C ARG A 127 -12.35 -10.05 9.56
N ASN A 128 -13.36 -10.19 8.71
CA ASN A 128 -13.74 -11.47 8.12
C ASN A 128 -13.05 -11.72 6.77
N VAL A 129 -12.86 -10.66 5.98
CA VAL A 129 -12.40 -10.77 4.59
C VAL A 129 -10.90 -10.58 4.45
N CYS A 130 -10.29 -9.75 5.30
CA CYS A 130 -8.86 -9.44 5.20
C CYS A 130 -8.02 -10.49 5.89
N LYS A 131 -6.87 -10.81 5.29
CA LYS A 131 -5.91 -11.79 5.84
C LYS A 131 -5.40 -11.36 7.21
N ASP A 132 -5.06 -10.08 7.34
CA ASP A 132 -4.69 -9.46 8.60
C ASP A 132 -5.20 -8.01 8.64
N PRO A 133 -6.31 -7.70 9.32
CA PRO A 133 -6.81 -6.34 9.40
C PRO A 133 -5.90 -5.39 10.20
N THR A 134 -4.92 -5.91 10.96
CA THR A 134 -4.01 -5.10 11.78
C THR A 134 -2.87 -4.48 10.98
N THR A 135 -2.61 -4.98 9.77
CA THR A 135 -1.63 -4.37 8.86
C THR A 135 -2.23 -3.28 7.98
N LEU A 136 -3.56 -3.14 7.93
CA LEU A 136 -4.22 -2.10 7.12
C LEU A 136 -3.88 -0.69 7.63
N VAL A 137 -3.51 0.19 6.71
CA VAL A 137 -3.19 1.59 7.06
C VAL A 137 -4.46 2.41 7.07
N THR A 138 -4.93 2.78 8.27
CA THR A 138 -6.11 3.63 8.47
C THR A 138 -5.76 5.10 8.26
N PHE A 139 -6.59 5.82 7.51
CA PHE A 139 -6.45 7.25 7.25
C PHE A 139 -7.83 7.91 7.09
N SER A 140 -7.88 9.23 7.22
CA SER A 140 -9.09 10.04 7.06
C SER A 140 -8.93 11.21 6.07
N GLU A 141 -7.72 11.47 5.58
CA GLU A 141 -7.35 12.52 4.63
C GLU A 141 -6.13 12.11 3.79
#